data_AF-A0A3P6QQA1-F1
#
_entry.id   AF-A0A3P6QQA1-F1
#
_cell.length_a   1.000
_cell.length_b   1.000
_cell.length_c   1.000
_cell.angle_alpha   90.00
_cell.angle_beta   90.00
_cell.angle_gamma   90.00
#
_symmetry.space_group_name_H-M   'P 1'
#
loop_
_entity.id
_entity.type
_entity.pdbx_description
1 polymer ?
#
loop_
_entity_poly.entity_id
_entity_poly.type
_entity_poly.pdbx_seq_one_letter_code
_entity_poly.pdbx_strand_id
1 'polypeptide(L)'
;MNEFDEDQAHAVAEAFKDDDVIGDFEEEKEFIEEGERPKDVDLTLQGWGCWVGPGMTERKRRKQFIIKAKQKRRKDKNRPGVIIKETQENKVIIFENRQRMCFENRSRICVSRMFFQTIGKLQPNNLPFPYTSVTDFEAVVSQPIGKEWNPVSVTMDLCKPAVVTQVRST
;
A
#
# COMPACT_ATOMS: atom_id res chain seq x y z
N MET A 1 -46.82 -16.67 -15.27
CA MET A 1 -45.67 -17.46 -14.81
C MET A 1 -45.75 -18.79 -15.53
N ASN A 2 -44.63 -19.29 -16.06
CA ASN A 2 -44.64 -20.52 -16.82
C ASN A 2 -44.57 -21.70 -15.84
N GLU A 3 -45.36 -22.74 -16.06
CA GLU A 3 -45.37 -23.99 -15.28
C GLU A 3 -43.96 -24.61 -15.13
N PHE A 4 -43.12 -24.42 -16.15
CA PHE A 4 -41.72 -24.82 -16.17
C PHE A 4 -40.84 -24.13 -15.10
N ASP A 5 -41.16 -22.88 -14.72
CA ASP A 5 -40.40 -22.14 -13.71
C ASP A 5 -40.72 -22.67 -12.29
N GLU A 6 -41.92 -23.21 -12.09
CA GLU A 6 -42.38 -23.78 -10.80
C GLU A 6 -41.76 -25.15 -10.54
N ASP A 7 -41.70 -26.02 -11.55
CA ASP A 7 -41.03 -27.32 -11.46
C ASP A 7 -39.52 -27.16 -11.17
N GLN A 8 -38.89 -26.16 -11.79
CA GLN A 8 -37.49 -25.85 -11.55
C GLN A 8 -37.27 -25.31 -10.13
N ALA A 9 -38.16 -24.44 -9.63
CA ALA A 9 -38.10 -23.95 -8.26
C ALA A 9 -38.34 -25.06 -7.22
N HIS A 10 -39.23 -26.01 -7.50
CA HIS A 10 -39.49 -27.17 -6.66
C HIS A 10 -38.27 -28.12 -6.62
N ALA A 11 -37.67 -28.40 -7.79
CA ALA A 11 -36.48 -29.25 -7.87
C ALA A 11 -35.27 -28.63 -7.13
N VAL A 12 -35.11 -27.31 -7.19
CA VAL A 12 -34.11 -26.57 -6.40
C VAL A 12 -34.44 -26.65 -4.91
N ALA A 13 -35.67 -26.36 -4.50
CA ALA A 13 -36.08 -26.43 -3.10
C ALA A 13 -35.93 -27.84 -2.50
N GLU A 14 -36.17 -28.89 -3.29
CA GLU A 14 -35.96 -30.28 -2.89
C GLU A 14 -34.47 -30.62 -2.78
N ALA A 15 -33.64 -30.18 -3.72
CA ALA A 15 -32.19 -30.41 -3.70
C ALA A 15 -31.47 -29.67 -2.54
N PHE A 16 -31.95 -28.48 -2.15
CA PHE A 16 -31.38 -27.67 -1.07
C PHE A 16 -32.09 -27.86 0.29
N LYS A 17 -33.01 -28.82 0.41
CA LYS A 17 -33.73 -29.07 1.67
C LYS A 17 -32.82 -29.55 2.80
N ASP A 18 -31.76 -30.26 2.43
CA ASP A 18 -30.83 -30.91 3.35
C ASP A 18 -29.49 -30.16 3.49
N ASP A 19 -29.26 -29.10 2.71
CA ASP A 19 -27.98 -28.36 2.65
C ASP A 19 -28.20 -26.90 3.09
N ASP A 20 -27.70 -26.52 4.27
CA ASP A 20 -27.84 -25.15 4.83
C ASP A 20 -26.80 -24.19 4.23
N VAL A 21 -26.95 -23.96 2.93
CA VAL A 21 -26.09 -23.06 2.14
C VAL A 21 -26.09 -21.61 2.65
N ILE A 22 -27.12 -21.21 3.40
CA ILE A 22 -27.24 -19.86 3.96
C ILE A 22 -26.43 -19.78 5.25
N GLY A 23 -26.54 -20.77 6.13
CA GLY A 23 -25.75 -20.86 7.36
C GLY A 23 -24.25 -20.89 7.07
N ASP A 24 -23.80 -21.77 6.18
CA ASP A 24 -22.39 -21.88 5.79
C ASP A 24 -21.83 -20.56 5.25
N PHE A 25 -22.64 -19.84 4.47
CA PHE A 25 -22.25 -18.55 3.91
C PHE A 25 -22.14 -17.46 4.98
N GLU A 26 -23.03 -17.46 5.98
CA GLU A 26 -22.98 -16.51 7.10
C GLU A 26 -21.75 -16.76 7.99
N GLU A 27 -21.39 -18.02 8.24
CA GLU A 27 -20.17 -18.39 8.97
C GLU A 27 -18.91 -17.94 8.23
N GLU A 28 -18.81 -18.21 6.92
CA GLU A 28 -17.67 -17.76 6.11
C GLU A 28 -17.58 -16.23 6.11
N LYS A 29 -18.73 -15.54 6.02
CA LYS A 29 -18.79 -14.08 6.08
C LYS A 29 -18.26 -13.56 7.42
N GLU A 30 -18.65 -14.14 8.55
CA GLU A 30 -18.15 -13.76 9.88
C GLU A 30 -16.64 -13.98 9.98
N PHE A 31 -16.14 -15.12 9.50
CA PHE A 31 -14.71 -15.43 9.49
C PHE A 31 -13.90 -14.37 8.72
N ILE A 32 -14.40 -13.95 7.55
CA ILE A 32 -13.78 -12.90 6.74
C ILE A 32 -13.87 -11.54 7.45
N GLU A 33 -15.01 -11.22 8.08
CA GLU A 33 -15.20 -9.99 8.83
C GLU A 33 -14.21 -9.83 9.98
N GLU A 34 -13.96 -10.90 10.73
CA GLU A 34 -12.99 -10.90 11.82
C GLU A 34 -11.55 -10.78 11.30
N GLY A 35 -11.23 -11.43 10.17
CA GLY A 35 -9.92 -11.33 9.53
C GLY A 35 -9.60 -9.94 8.95
N GLU A 36 -10.60 -9.25 8.39
CA GLU A 36 -10.47 -7.89 7.85
C GLU A 36 -10.45 -6.81 8.94
N ARG A 37 -10.91 -7.13 10.15
CA ARG A 37 -10.98 -6.16 11.25
C ARG A 37 -9.56 -5.69 11.61
N PRO A 38 -9.29 -4.37 11.59
CA PRO A 38 -7.96 -3.87 11.90
C PRO A 38 -7.63 -4.20 13.38
N LYS A 39 -6.48 -4.81 13.61
CA LYS A 39 -6.01 -5.20 14.93
C LYS A 39 -5.53 -3.98 15.72
N ASP A 40 -5.76 -3.99 17.02
CA ASP A 40 -5.26 -2.96 17.94
C ASP A 40 -3.73 -3.00 17.98
N VAL A 41 -3.10 -1.83 17.87
CA VAL A 41 -1.63 -1.72 17.90
C VAL A 41 -1.20 -1.45 19.33
N ASP A 42 -0.43 -2.39 19.88
CA ASP A 42 0.19 -2.25 21.19
C ASP A 42 1.59 -1.65 21.05
N LEU A 43 1.76 -0.43 21.54
CA LEU A 43 3.04 0.28 21.56
C LEU A 43 3.79 0.10 22.88
N THR A 44 3.37 -0.81 23.76
CA THR A 44 4.10 -1.07 24.99
C THR A 44 5.46 -1.72 24.70
N LEU A 45 6.54 -1.10 25.16
CA LEU A 45 7.86 -1.72 25.12
C LEU A 45 7.94 -2.84 26.17
N GLN A 46 8.40 -4.01 25.75
CA GLN A 46 8.65 -5.13 26.66
C GLN A 46 9.85 -4.80 27.58
N GLY A 47 9.70 -5.01 28.89
CA GLY A 47 10.74 -4.78 29.89
C GLY A 47 10.78 -3.37 30.51
N TRP A 48 10.11 -2.37 29.94
CA TRP A 48 10.04 -1.02 30.52
C TRP A 48 9.04 -1.00 31.69
N GLY A 49 9.54 -0.88 32.93
CA GLY A 49 8.72 -0.92 34.16
C GLY A 49 8.66 -2.28 34.88
N CYS A 50 9.43 -3.29 34.45
CA CYS A 50 9.63 -4.58 35.12
C CYS A 50 10.74 -4.59 36.19
N TRP A 51 11.27 -3.44 36.58
CA TRP A 51 12.42 -3.35 37.50
C TRP A 51 12.09 -3.60 38.98
N VAL A 52 10.86 -3.98 39.29
CA VAL A 52 10.49 -4.40 40.64
C VAL A 52 11.01 -5.82 40.86
N GLY A 53 11.82 -6.00 41.90
CA GLY A 53 12.40 -7.30 42.24
C GLY A 53 11.35 -8.34 42.66
N PRO A 54 11.70 -9.64 42.61
CA PRO A 54 10.83 -10.72 43.09
C PRO A 54 10.43 -10.49 44.56
N GLY A 55 9.13 -10.44 44.83
CA GLY A 55 8.57 -10.21 46.19
C GLY A 55 7.64 -8.99 46.31
N MET A 56 7.57 -8.13 45.30
CA MET A 56 6.63 -7.00 45.25
C MET A 56 5.46 -7.28 44.30
N THR A 57 4.24 -6.92 44.68
CA THR A 57 3.07 -7.09 43.81
C THR A 57 3.13 -6.14 42.62
N GLU A 58 3.13 -6.69 41.40
CA GLU A 58 3.09 -5.87 40.19
C GLU A 58 1.76 -5.10 40.11
N ARG A 59 1.86 -3.78 39.93
CA ARG A 59 0.67 -2.96 39.64
C ARG A 59 0.16 -3.30 38.25
N LYS A 60 -1.16 -3.54 38.11
CA LYS A 60 -1.79 -3.75 36.80
C LYS A 60 -1.36 -2.66 35.82
N ARG A 61 -0.73 -3.07 34.72
CA ARG A 61 -0.24 -2.17 33.67
C ARG A 61 -1.40 -1.42 33.05
N ARG A 62 -1.26 -0.10 32.93
CA ARG A 62 -2.28 0.74 32.29
C ARG A 62 -2.26 0.46 30.80
N LYS A 63 -3.43 0.19 30.21
CA LYS A 63 -3.63 -0.02 28.75
C LYS A 63 -3.49 1.28 27.93
N GLN A 64 -2.76 2.27 28.44
CA GLN A 64 -2.69 3.63 27.87
C GLN A 64 -1.96 3.67 26.52
N PHE A 65 -1.12 2.67 26.23
CA PHE A 65 -0.33 2.59 25.00
C PHE A 65 -0.96 1.66 23.94
N ILE A 66 -2.17 1.16 24.18
CA ILE A 66 -2.92 0.39 23.19
C ILE A 66 -3.78 1.37 22.39
N ILE A 67 -3.38 1.61 21.14
CA ILE A 67 -4.17 2.41 20.21
C ILE A 67 -5.24 1.50 19.62
N LYS A 68 -6.49 1.73 20.02
CA LYS A 68 -7.65 0.99 19.49
C LYS A 68 -7.84 1.31 18.02
N ALA A 69 -7.92 0.29 17.19
CA ALA A 69 -8.17 0.46 15.78
C ALA A 69 -9.62 0.89 15.53
N LYS A 70 -9.83 1.91 14.69
CA LYS A 70 -11.19 2.31 14.28
C LYS A 70 -11.74 1.26 13.32
N GLN A 71 -12.90 0.71 13.63
CA GLN A 71 -13.59 -0.23 12.74
C GLN A 71 -14.02 0.49 11.45
N LYS A 72 -13.59 -0.03 10.29
CA LYS A 72 -14.02 0.46 8.98
C LYS A 72 -15.47 0.00 8.71
N ARG A 73 -16.29 0.85 8.10
CA ARG A 73 -17.63 0.44 7.64
C ARG A 73 -17.50 -0.41 6.38
N ARG A 74 -17.79 -1.71 6.48
CA ARG A 74 -17.94 -2.61 5.31
C ARG A 74 -19.09 -2.16 4.42
N LYS A 75 -18.96 -2.42 3.12
CA LYS A 75 -19.98 -2.14 2.09
C LYS A 75 -21.12 -3.18 2.07
N ASP A 76 -20.88 -4.35 2.65
CA ASP A 76 -21.77 -5.53 2.58
C ASP A 76 -22.81 -5.61 3.69
N LYS A 77 -22.82 -4.65 4.62
CA LYS A 77 -23.67 -4.71 5.82
C LYS A 77 -25.16 -4.83 5.52
N ASN A 78 -25.61 -4.28 4.39
CA ASN A 78 -27.03 -4.25 4.01
C ASN A 78 -27.35 -5.16 2.81
N ARG A 79 -26.42 -6.03 2.38
CA ARG A 79 -26.60 -6.93 1.22
C ARG A 79 -26.49 -8.39 1.68
N PRO A 80 -27.60 -9.14 1.78
CA PRO A 80 -27.54 -10.58 2.08
C PRO A 80 -26.92 -11.33 0.90
N GLY A 81 -26.22 -12.44 1.17
CA GLY A 81 -25.63 -13.28 0.11
C GLY A 81 -24.44 -12.69 -0.65
N VAL A 82 -23.87 -11.56 -0.22
CA VAL A 82 -22.75 -10.91 -0.92
C VAL A 82 -21.60 -10.61 0.05
N ILE A 83 -20.39 -11.05 -0.34
CA ILE A 83 -19.12 -10.73 0.34
C ILE A 83 -18.26 -9.93 -0.65
N ILE A 84 -18.02 -8.65 -0.37
CA ILE A 84 -17.11 -7.78 -1.12
C ILE A 84 -15.81 -7.66 -0.33
N LYS A 85 -14.81 -8.45 -0.74
CA LYS A 85 -13.43 -8.30 -0.27
C LYS A 85 -12.77 -7.15 -1.03
N GLU A 86 -12.45 -6.06 -0.35
CA GLU A 86 -11.60 -5.01 -0.92
C GLU A 86 -10.13 -5.44 -0.82
N THR A 87 -9.68 -6.30 -1.74
CA THR A 87 -8.25 -6.55 -1.93
C THR A 87 -7.59 -5.22 -2.31
N GLN A 88 -6.46 -4.86 -1.68
CA GLN A 88 -5.76 -3.60 -1.93
C GLN A 88 -5.06 -3.52 -3.31
N GLU A 89 -5.70 -4.03 -4.35
CA GLU A 89 -5.29 -3.83 -5.74
C GLU A 89 -6.13 -2.71 -6.38
N ASN A 90 -6.22 -1.56 -5.70
CA ASN A 90 -6.69 -0.32 -6.32
C ASN A 90 -5.60 0.25 -7.22
N LYS A 91 -5.29 -0.45 -8.30
CA LYS A 91 -4.69 0.10 -9.50
C LYS A 91 -5.60 -0.37 -10.63
N VAL A 92 -6.42 0.52 -11.16
CA VAL A 92 -6.96 0.35 -12.51
C VAL A 92 -5.74 0.37 -13.44
N ILE A 93 -5.17 -0.80 -13.62
CA ILE A 93 -4.19 -1.09 -14.65
C ILE A 93 -5.01 -1.05 -15.93
N ILE A 94 -4.93 0.08 -16.63
CA ILE A 94 -5.27 0.11 -18.04
C ILE A 94 -4.26 -0.84 -18.68
N PHE A 95 -4.66 -2.11 -18.85
CA PHE A 95 -3.95 -3.02 -19.73
C PHE A 95 -4.19 -2.52 -21.14
N GLU A 96 -3.44 -1.49 -21.56
CA GLU A 96 -3.16 -1.34 -22.97
C GLU A 96 -2.40 -2.60 -23.38
N ASN A 97 -3.07 -3.33 -24.26
CA ASN A 97 -2.66 -4.58 -24.86
C ASN A 97 -1.45 -4.32 -25.76
N ARG A 98 -0.26 -4.11 -25.18
CA ARG A 98 0.98 -3.91 -25.93
C ARG A 98 1.80 -5.19 -25.88
N GLN A 99 1.67 -5.93 -26.98
CA GLN A 99 2.41 -7.12 -27.40
C GLN A 99 3.75 -7.32 -26.66
N ARG A 100 3.85 -8.42 -25.90
CA ARG A 100 5.15 -8.98 -25.54
C ARG A 100 5.77 -9.59 -26.79
N MET A 101 6.73 -8.90 -27.40
CA MET A 101 7.79 -9.61 -28.11
C MET A 101 8.86 -9.98 -27.08
N CYS A 102 8.90 -11.27 -26.73
CA CYS A 102 10.08 -11.87 -26.14
C CYS A 102 11.09 -12.02 -27.27
N PHE A 103 12.17 -11.22 -27.24
CA PHE A 103 13.30 -11.45 -28.13
C PHE A 103 14.12 -12.62 -27.57
N GLU A 104 14.37 -13.60 -28.44
CA GLU A 104 15.14 -14.81 -28.20
C GLU A 104 16.61 -14.49 -27.88
N ASN A 105 17.08 -14.90 -26.68
CA ASN A 105 18.38 -15.53 -26.38
C ASN A 105 19.03 -15.10 -25.04
N ARG A 106 19.33 -16.14 -24.24
CA ARG A 106 20.34 -16.23 -23.16
C ARG A 106 20.54 -15.01 -22.25
N SER A 107 19.65 -14.88 -21.27
CA SER A 107 19.93 -14.79 -19.83
C SER A 107 18.59 -14.60 -19.13
N ARG A 108 18.16 -15.58 -18.31
CA ARG A 108 16.88 -15.49 -17.59
C ARG A 108 17.00 -14.52 -16.42
N ILE A 109 17.07 -13.23 -16.72
CA ILE A 109 16.83 -12.17 -15.74
C ILE A 109 15.34 -11.90 -15.79
N CYS A 110 14.62 -12.41 -14.79
CA CYS A 110 13.21 -12.08 -14.60
C CYS A 110 13.13 -10.67 -14.01
N VAL A 111 13.11 -9.63 -14.85
CA VAL A 111 12.78 -8.27 -14.39
C VAL A 111 11.28 -8.20 -14.17
N SER A 112 10.85 -8.52 -12.95
CA SER A 112 9.49 -8.25 -12.51
C SER A 112 9.29 -6.73 -12.52
N ARG A 113 8.28 -6.24 -13.26
CA ARG A 113 7.88 -4.82 -13.22
C ARG A 113 7.15 -4.53 -11.90
N MET A 114 7.90 -4.61 -10.81
CA MET A 114 7.40 -4.31 -9.47
C MET A 114 7.57 -2.80 -9.25
N PHE A 115 6.45 -2.08 -9.28
CA PHE A 115 6.45 -0.64 -8.99
C PHE A 115 6.46 -0.44 -7.47
N PHE A 116 7.61 -0.07 -6.90
CA PHE A 116 7.74 0.18 -5.47
C PHE A 116 7.08 1.51 -5.08
N GLN A 117 6.07 1.45 -4.20
CA GLN A 117 5.29 2.60 -3.76
C GLN A 117 6.11 3.68 -3.02
N THR A 118 7.26 3.30 -2.47
CA THR A 118 8.16 4.19 -1.72
C THR A 118 8.97 5.11 -2.63
N ILE A 119 9.42 4.61 -3.78
CA ILE A 119 10.26 5.36 -4.74
C ILE A 119 9.42 6.41 -5.48
N GLY A 120 8.14 6.11 -5.75
CA GLY A 120 7.25 7.05 -6.43
C GLY A 120 7.05 8.38 -5.70
N LYS A 121 7.31 8.44 -4.38
CA LYS A 121 7.25 9.71 -3.61
C LYS A 121 8.48 10.60 -3.82
N LEU A 122 9.59 10.02 -4.25
CA LEU A 122 10.88 10.70 -4.44
C LEU A 122 11.06 11.21 -5.87
N GLN A 123 10.34 10.63 -6.84
CA GLN A 123 10.37 11.06 -8.23
C GLN A 123 9.38 12.21 -8.46
N PRO A 124 9.73 13.21 -9.30
CA PRO A 124 8.81 14.28 -9.65
C PRO A 124 7.63 13.73 -10.46
N ASN A 125 6.40 14.18 -10.15
CA ASN A 125 5.20 13.73 -10.85
C ASN A 125 5.11 14.26 -12.29
N ASN A 126 5.67 15.45 -12.53
CA ASN A 126 5.67 16.15 -13.81
C ASN A 126 7.06 16.76 -14.06
N LEU A 127 7.38 17.00 -15.33
CA LEU A 127 8.63 17.66 -15.73
C LEU A 127 8.67 19.11 -15.20
N PRO A 128 9.72 19.52 -14.48
CA PRO A 128 9.82 20.89 -13.98
C PRO A 128 10.10 21.88 -15.11
N PHE A 129 9.46 23.06 -15.05
CA PHE A 129 9.81 24.20 -15.91
C PHE A 129 11.28 24.60 -15.65
N PRO A 130 12.11 24.92 -16.67
CA PRO A 130 11.79 25.22 -18.07
C PRO A 130 11.94 24.06 -19.07
N TYR A 131 12.09 22.81 -18.59
CA TYR A 131 12.37 21.68 -19.48
C TYR A 131 11.13 21.23 -20.27
N THR A 132 11.34 20.79 -21.51
CA THR A 132 10.29 20.27 -22.40
C THR A 132 10.40 18.76 -22.64
N SER A 133 11.58 18.16 -22.42
CA SER A 133 11.83 16.72 -22.54
C SER A 133 12.38 16.12 -21.25
N VAL A 134 11.99 14.87 -20.95
CA VAL A 134 12.50 14.09 -19.81
C VAL A 134 14.00 13.82 -19.95
N THR A 135 14.46 13.54 -21.18
CA THR A 135 15.88 13.28 -21.46
C THR A 135 16.78 14.43 -21.02
N ASP A 136 16.34 15.64 -21.27
CA ASP A 136 17.12 16.85 -21.01
C ASP A 136 17.20 17.09 -19.50
N PHE A 137 16.08 16.89 -18.81
CA PHE A 137 16.03 16.97 -17.36
C PHE A 137 16.88 15.89 -16.68
N GLU A 138 16.75 14.63 -17.10
CA GLU A 138 17.52 13.53 -16.54
C GLU A 138 19.01 13.70 -16.81
N ALA A 139 19.40 14.19 -17.99
CA ALA A 139 20.80 14.49 -18.29
C ALA A 139 21.38 15.54 -17.33
N VAL A 140 20.62 16.59 -16.99
CA VAL A 140 21.06 17.59 -16.01
C VAL A 140 21.14 17.00 -14.60
N VAL A 141 20.12 16.26 -14.17
CA VAL A 141 20.07 15.65 -12.82
C VAL A 141 21.10 14.54 -12.65
N SER A 142 21.55 13.93 -13.74
CA SER A 142 22.55 12.85 -13.70
C SER A 142 23.91 13.29 -13.16
N GLN A 143 24.20 14.59 -13.11
CA GLN A 143 25.48 15.12 -12.67
C GLN A 143 25.46 15.45 -11.16
N PRO A 144 26.22 14.72 -10.32
CA PRO A 144 26.30 15.03 -8.90
C PRO A 144 27.12 16.32 -8.67
N ILE A 145 26.62 17.23 -7.84
CA ILE A 145 27.29 18.51 -7.52
C ILE A 145 28.16 18.45 -6.25
N GLY A 146 28.13 17.34 -5.51
CA GLY A 146 28.78 17.18 -4.21
C GLY A 146 30.31 17.12 -4.26
N LYS A 147 30.96 17.39 -3.12
CA LYS A 147 32.43 17.35 -2.96
C LYS A 147 33.00 15.94 -3.03
N GLU A 148 32.16 14.95 -2.81
CA GLU A 148 32.48 13.54 -2.83
C GLU A 148 32.68 13.03 -4.26
N TRP A 149 32.09 13.71 -5.25
CA TRP A 149 32.10 13.30 -6.65
C TRP A 149 32.93 14.23 -7.54
N ASN A 150 33.18 15.47 -7.10
CA ASN A 150 33.90 16.50 -7.85
C ASN A 150 35.04 17.11 -7.01
N PRO A 151 36.15 17.58 -7.64
CA PRO A 151 37.20 18.29 -6.91
C PRO A 151 36.70 19.62 -6.35
N VAL A 152 37.35 20.09 -5.28
CA VAL A 152 36.88 21.25 -4.50
C VAL A 152 36.70 22.51 -5.36
N SER A 153 37.61 22.79 -6.30
CA SER A 153 37.50 23.94 -7.21
C SER A 153 36.21 23.90 -8.03
N VAL A 154 35.92 22.75 -8.68
CA VAL A 154 34.72 22.55 -9.50
C VAL A 154 33.46 22.66 -8.65
N THR A 155 33.47 22.12 -7.42
CA THR A 155 32.30 22.25 -6.51
C THR A 155 32.05 23.71 -6.12
N MET A 156 33.12 24.48 -5.92
CA MET A 156 33.01 25.92 -5.66
C MET A 156 32.49 26.65 -6.88
N ASP A 157 32.90 26.26 -8.09
CA ASP A 157 32.42 26.86 -9.34
C ASP A 157 30.95 26.55 -9.61
N LEU A 158 30.52 25.29 -9.45
CA LEU A 158 29.14 24.84 -9.68
C LEU A 158 28.15 25.42 -8.66
N CYS A 159 28.57 25.62 -7.42
CA CYS A 159 27.73 26.16 -6.35
C CYS A 159 27.80 27.69 -6.22
N LYS A 160 28.47 28.41 -7.14
CA LYS A 160 28.45 29.88 -7.16
C LYS A 160 27.04 30.38 -7.49
N PRO A 161 26.45 31.26 -6.66
CA PRO A 161 25.14 31.84 -6.98
C PRO A 161 25.26 32.81 -8.16
N ALA A 162 24.17 32.95 -8.92
CA ALA A 162 24.14 33.86 -10.07
C ALA A 162 24.26 35.34 -9.69
N VAL A 163 23.81 35.72 -8.48
CA VAL A 163 23.85 37.10 -7.98
C VAL A 163 24.57 37.13 -6.65
N VAL A 164 25.67 37.89 -6.58
CA VAL A 164 26.41 38.15 -5.35
C VAL A 164 26.17 39.59 -4.96
N THR A 165 25.41 39.81 -3.89
CA THR A 165 25.23 41.13 -3.30
C THR A 165 26.36 41.40 -2.31
N GLN A 166 26.90 42.62 -2.35
CA GLN A 166 27.86 43.07 -1.34
C GLN A 166 27.10 43.78 -0.23
N VAL A 167 27.41 43.44 1.02
CA VAL A 167 26.92 44.21 2.16
C VAL A 167 27.65 45.54 2.17
N ARG A 168 26.90 46.64 2.10
CA ARG A 168 27.48 47.99 2.20
C ARG A 168 28.10 48.15 3.58
N SER A 169 29.42 48.29 3.66
CA SER A 169 30.08 48.63 4.94
C SER A 169 29.64 50.05 5.33
N THR A 170 29.15 50.18 6.55
CA THR A 170 28.85 51.45 7.22
C THR A 170 30.13 52.13 7.69
#